data_AF-A0A918JLX5-F1
#
_entry.id   AF-A0A918JLX5-F1
#
_cell.length_a   1.000
_cell.length_b   1.000
_cell.length_c   1.000
_cell.angle_alpha   90.00
_cell.angle_beta   90.00
_cell.angle_gamma   90.00
#
_symmetry.space_group_name_H-M   'P 1'
#
loop_
_entity.id
_entity.type
_entity.pdbx_description
1 polymer ?
#
loop_
_entity_poly.entity_id
_entity_poly.type
_entity_poly.pdbx_seq_one_letter_code
_entity_poly.pdbx_strand_id
1 'polypeptide(L)'
;MSTEIKPQHAKLLAEIIEQSSHWKLKPEKKRPFHSASDAFSYVEDHNEPLYLQVPVAGEDGHLLVKVTSKQDDMVFATVSFDTPAQTTVHHSHLKLIESSVTDMLNNCLGEGRKVASF
;
A
#
# COMPACT_ATOMS: atom_id res chain seq x y z
N MET A 1 17.91 3.95 6.40
CA MET A 1 16.71 3.36 5.79
C MET A 1 15.64 4.42 5.84
N SER A 2 15.15 4.89 4.69
CA SER A 2 14.07 5.89 4.68
C SER A 2 12.80 5.23 5.19
N THR A 3 12.32 5.68 6.33
CA THR A 3 11.07 5.20 6.95
C THR A 3 9.86 6.00 6.49
N GLU A 4 10.07 6.97 5.61
CA GLU A 4 9.10 8.00 5.23
C GLU A 4 8.65 7.79 3.78
N ILE A 5 7.44 8.23 3.46
CA ILE A 5 6.97 8.33 2.08
C ILE A 5 7.17 9.77 1.60
N LYS A 6 7.60 9.94 0.35
CA LYS A 6 7.64 11.25 -0.29
C LYS A 6 6.20 11.70 -0.59
N PRO A 7 5.85 12.98 -0.38
CA PRO A 7 4.51 13.49 -0.66
C PRO A 7 4.05 13.20 -2.09
N GLN A 8 4.93 13.35 -3.08
CA GLN A 8 4.63 13.01 -4.48
C GLN A 8 4.22 11.53 -4.69
N HIS A 9 4.87 10.60 -4.00
CA HIS A 9 4.59 9.16 -4.11
C HIS A 9 3.30 8.81 -3.38
N ALA A 10 3.08 9.40 -2.21
CA ALA A 10 1.83 9.27 -1.48
C ALA A 10 0.64 9.82 -2.27
N LYS A 11 0.82 10.97 -2.95
CA LYS A 11 -0.19 11.57 -3.81
C LYS A 11 -0.60 10.60 -4.94
N LEU A 12 0.39 10.15 -5.71
CA LEU A 12 0.18 9.20 -6.81
C LEU A 12 -0.46 7.88 -6.34
N LEU A 13 -0.02 7.38 -5.18
CA LEU A 13 -0.60 6.17 -4.61
C LEU A 13 -2.07 6.36 -4.26
N ALA A 14 -2.45 7.44 -3.57
CA ALA A 14 -3.84 7.61 -3.15
C ALA A 14 -4.78 7.79 -4.35
N GLU A 15 -4.36 8.45 -5.44
CA GLU A 15 -5.16 8.54 -6.67
C GLU A 15 -5.43 7.16 -7.27
N ILE A 16 -4.42 6.30 -7.34
CA ILE A 16 -4.57 4.98 -7.96
C ILE A 16 -5.43 4.06 -7.11
N ILE A 17 -5.21 4.09 -5.80
CA ILE A 17 -6.02 3.32 -4.86
C ILE A 17 -7.48 3.76 -4.91
N GLU A 18 -7.75 5.06 -4.98
CA GLU A 18 -9.13 5.58 -5.10
C GLU A 18 -9.79 5.21 -6.44
N GLN A 19 -9.03 5.17 -7.53
CA GLN A 19 -9.56 4.91 -8.88
C GLN A 19 -9.70 3.43 -9.24
N SER A 20 -8.77 2.59 -8.79
CA SER A 20 -8.67 1.21 -9.28
C SER A 20 -8.93 0.15 -8.21
N SER A 21 -8.81 0.48 -6.92
CA SER A 21 -8.75 -0.53 -5.88
C SER A 21 -9.85 -0.37 -4.83
N HIS A 22 -10.39 -1.48 -4.33
CA HIS A 22 -11.11 -1.48 -3.04
C HIS A 22 -10.16 -1.38 -1.83
N TRP A 23 -8.91 -1.02 -2.06
CA TRP A 23 -7.90 -0.90 -1.02
C TRP A 23 -8.09 0.40 -0.27
N LYS A 24 -7.62 0.44 0.97
CA LYS A 24 -7.68 1.67 1.78
C LYS A 24 -6.30 2.08 2.19
N LEU A 25 -5.95 3.33 1.90
CA LEU A 25 -4.71 3.92 2.38
C LEU A 25 -4.94 4.50 3.78
N LYS A 26 -4.02 4.26 4.71
CA LYS A 26 -4.08 4.81 6.06
C LYS A 26 -2.70 5.21 6.58
N PRO A 27 -2.59 6.18 7.48
CA PRO A 27 -1.35 6.41 8.21
C PRO A 27 -1.19 5.39 9.35
N GLU A 28 -0.01 5.35 9.98
CA GLU A 28 0.31 4.34 11.00
C GLU A 28 -0.65 4.41 12.20
N LYS A 29 -0.94 5.65 12.63
CA LYS A 29 -1.63 5.93 13.90
C LYS A 29 -3.06 6.42 13.76
N LYS A 30 -3.60 6.57 12.54
CA LYS A 30 -5.00 6.98 12.33
C LYS A 30 -5.81 5.97 11.52
N ARG A 31 -7.09 6.29 11.39
CA ARG A 31 -8.04 5.57 10.53
C ARG A 31 -7.66 5.74 9.05
N PRO A 32 -8.14 4.85 8.17
CA PRO A 32 -7.98 5.00 6.74
C PRO A 32 -8.54 6.32 6.23
N PHE A 33 -7.87 6.88 5.23
CA PHE A 33 -8.33 8.07 4.54
C PHE A 33 -9.65 7.76 3.82
N HIS A 34 -10.54 8.75 3.80
CA HIS A 34 -11.84 8.62 3.14
C HIS A 34 -11.78 9.00 1.66
N SER A 35 -10.76 9.73 1.25
CA SER A 35 -10.53 10.19 -0.12
C SER A 35 -9.05 10.46 -0.36
N ALA A 36 -8.64 10.51 -1.63
CA ALA A 36 -7.27 10.82 -2.01
C ALA A 36 -6.85 12.22 -1.52
N SER A 37 -7.76 13.21 -1.57
CA SER A 37 -7.49 14.57 -1.09
C SER A 37 -7.14 14.63 0.40
N ASP A 38 -7.80 13.83 1.24
CA ASP A 38 -7.52 13.76 2.69
C ASP A 38 -6.12 13.18 2.94
N ALA A 39 -5.74 12.16 2.15
CA ALA A 39 -4.39 11.61 2.18
C ALA A 39 -3.36 12.67 1.75
N PHE A 40 -3.66 13.50 0.74
CA PHE A 40 -2.75 14.53 0.25
C PHE A 40 -2.48 15.61 1.30
N SER A 41 -3.54 16.17 1.88
CA SER A 41 -3.38 17.18 2.93
C SER A 41 -2.61 16.61 4.12
N TYR A 42 -2.82 15.34 4.46
CA TYR A 42 -2.08 14.70 5.54
C TYR A 42 -0.58 14.55 5.22
N VAL A 43 -0.23 14.05 4.05
CA VAL A 43 1.17 13.75 3.68
C VAL A 43 1.98 14.99 3.34
N GLU A 44 1.33 16.15 3.14
CA GLU A 44 2.02 17.44 3.02
C GLU A 44 2.54 17.95 4.37
N ASP A 45 1.82 17.70 5.46
CA ASP A 45 2.21 18.11 6.82
C ASP A 45 2.90 16.97 7.62
N HIS A 46 2.80 15.73 7.15
CA HIS A 46 3.31 14.54 7.85
C HIS A 46 4.17 13.65 6.95
N ASN A 47 5.47 13.58 7.25
CA ASN A 47 6.42 12.64 6.61
C ASN A 47 6.47 11.31 7.38
N GLU A 48 5.36 10.56 7.40
CA GLU A 48 5.31 9.23 8.02
C GLU A 48 5.08 8.13 6.95
N PRO A 49 5.43 6.86 7.21
CA PRO A 49 5.07 5.78 6.30
C PRO A 49 3.57 5.57 6.26
N LEU A 50 3.05 5.22 5.08
CA LEU A 50 1.64 4.87 4.93
C LEU A 50 1.45 3.36 4.92
N TYR A 51 0.21 2.93 5.09
CA TYR A 51 -0.19 1.53 5.14
C TYR A 51 -1.37 1.34 4.20
N LEU A 52 -1.25 0.36 3.31
CA LEU A 52 -2.36 -0.13 2.50
C LEU A 52 -3.07 -1.25 3.23
N GLN A 53 -4.39 -1.15 3.29
CA GLN A 53 -5.28 -2.23 3.68
C GLN A 53 -5.76 -2.94 2.42
N VAL A 54 -5.30 -4.16 2.25
CA VAL A 54 -5.63 -5.00 1.10
C VAL A 54 -6.61 -6.09 1.57
N PRO A 55 -7.85 -6.13 1.07
CA PRO A 55 -8.83 -7.13 1.49
C PRO A 55 -8.43 -8.54 1.04
N VAL A 56 -8.69 -9.53 1.90
CA VAL A 56 -8.47 -10.95 1.59
C VAL A 56 -9.75 -11.56 1.05
N ALA A 57 -9.66 -12.37 0.00
CA ALA A 57 -10.81 -13.02 -0.60
C ALA A 57 -11.46 -14.00 0.40
N GLY A 58 -12.77 -13.85 0.64
CA GLY A 58 -13.53 -14.77 1.48
C GLY A 58 -13.32 -14.62 2.99
N GLU A 59 -12.60 -13.59 3.44
CA GLU A 59 -12.44 -13.25 4.85
C GLU A 59 -12.82 -11.77 5.08
N ASP A 60 -13.38 -11.43 6.25
CA ASP A 60 -13.56 -10.03 6.70
C ASP A 60 -12.22 -9.38 7.13
N GLY A 61 -11.11 -10.01 6.75
CA GLY A 61 -9.75 -9.63 7.07
C GLY A 61 -9.11 -8.73 6.01
N HIS A 62 -8.13 -7.94 6.46
CA HIS A 62 -7.32 -7.10 5.58
C HIS A 62 -5.85 -7.28 5.92
N LEU A 63 -5.00 -7.37 4.90
CA LEU A 63 -3.56 -7.40 5.05
C LEU A 63 -3.02 -5.96 5.06
N LEU A 64 -2.02 -5.74 5.90
CA LEU A 64 -1.35 -4.44 6.00
C LEU A 64 -0.02 -4.48 5.24
N VAL A 65 0.11 -3.56 4.28
CA VAL A 65 1.33 -3.35 3.51
C VAL A 65 1.85 -1.96 3.81
N LYS A 66 3.03 -1.88 4.40
CA LYS A 66 3.73 -0.62 4.66
C LYS A 66 4.29 -0.07 3.35
N VAL A 67 4.08 1.22 3.11
CA VAL A 67 4.56 1.93 1.93
C VAL A 67 5.53 3.03 2.36
N THR A 68 6.70 3.00 1.74
CA THR A 68 7.79 3.97 1.95
C THR A 68 8.35 4.41 0.61
N SER A 69 9.06 5.53 0.58
CA SER A 69 9.74 5.97 -0.63
C SER A 69 11.24 5.73 -0.53
N LYS A 70 11.83 5.22 -1.60
CA LYS A 70 13.27 5.10 -1.77
C LYS A 70 13.66 5.76 -3.08
N GLN A 71 14.24 6.97 -2.99
CA GLN A 71 14.57 7.78 -4.17
C GLN A 71 13.32 8.00 -5.04
N ASP A 72 13.31 7.50 -6.27
CA ASP A 72 12.22 7.63 -7.24
C ASP A 72 11.30 6.39 -7.26
N ASP A 73 11.57 5.44 -6.38
CA ASP A 73 10.79 4.22 -6.20
C ASP A 73 9.92 4.28 -4.94
N MET A 74 8.84 3.51 -4.99
CA MET A 74 8.01 3.18 -3.82
C MET A 74 8.27 1.75 -3.41
N VAL A 75 8.52 1.56 -2.12
CA VAL A 75 8.78 0.26 -1.51
C VAL A 75 7.56 -0.14 -0.70
N PHE A 76 7.02 -1.30 -1.02
CA PHE A 76 5.88 -1.93 -0.38
C PHE A 76 6.38 -3.14 0.41
N ALA A 77 6.12 -3.18 1.70
CA ALA A 77 6.58 -4.25 2.58
C ALA A 77 5.43 -4.82 3.40
N THR A 78 5.37 -6.15 3.52
CA THR A 78 4.37 -6.83 4.33
C THR A 78 4.64 -6.63 5.82
N VAL A 79 3.61 -6.29 6.60
CA VAL A 79 3.74 -6.04 8.05
C VAL A 79 3.25 -7.21 8.90
N SER A 80 2.31 -7.99 8.36
CA SER A 80 1.57 -9.01 9.11
C SER A 80 2.08 -10.45 8.92
N PHE A 81 3.24 -10.64 8.29
CA PHE A 81 3.77 -11.97 7.95
C PHE A 81 5.07 -12.26 8.68
N ASP A 82 5.24 -13.52 9.11
CA ASP A 82 6.48 -14.04 9.71
C ASP A 82 7.69 -13.86 8.78
N THR A 83 7.48 -14.04 7.48
CA THR A 83 8.49 -13.77 6.45
C THR A 83 8.22 -12.39 5.84
N PRO A 84 9.09 -11.39 6.08
CA PRO A 84 8.93 -10.08 5.48
C PRO A 84 9.19 -10.16 3.98
N ALA A 85 8.14 -9.96 3.18
CA ALA A 85 8.28 -9.72 1.75
C ALA A 85 8.25 -8.23 1.48
N GLN A 86 9.00 -7.82 0.46
CA GLN A 86 8.97 -6.47 -0.06
C GLN A 86 8.99 -6.48 -1.59
N THR A 87 8.28 -5.53 -2.18
CA THR A 87 8.34 -5.24 -3.61
C THR A 87 8.59 -3.75 -3.80
N THR A 88 9.22 -3.39 -4.90
CA THR A 88 9.57 -2.01 -5.23
C THR A 88 8.99 -1.67 -6.60
N VAL A 89 8.25 -0.58 -6.68
CA VAL A 89 7.62 -0.12 -7.92
C VAL A 89 8.06 1.31 -8.19
N HIS A 90 8.61 1.52 -9.37
CA HIS A 90 9.00 2.85 -9.83
C HIS A 90 7.76 3.72 -10.06
N HIS A 91 7.84 5.01 -9.77
CA HIS A 91 6.71 5.93 -9.91
C HIS A 91 6.19 6.09 -11.36
N SER A 92 6.92 5.61 -12.38
CA SER A 92 6.42 5.59 -13.76
C SER A 92 5.54 4.36 -14.05
N HIS A 93 5.61 3.32 -13.22
CA HIS A 93 4.92 2.04 -13.41
C HIS A 93 3.81 1.82 -12.39
N LEU A 94 3.21 2.90 -11.89
CA LEU A 94 2.26 2.83 -10.77
C LEU A 94 1.03 1.97 -11.07
N LYS A 95 0.66 1.84 -12.34
CA LYS A 95 -0.43 0.94 -12.79
C LYS A 95 -0.15 -0.53 -12.44
N LEU A 96 1.10 -0.89 -12.19
CA LEU A 96 1.51 -2.23 -11.79
C LEU A 96 1.48 -2.43 -10.27
N ILE A 97 1.26 -1.38 -9.45
CA ILE A 97 1.23 -1.50 -7.98
C ILE A 97 0.24 -2.56 -7.55
N GLU A 98 -0.97 -2.54 -8.12
CA GLU A 98 -2.00 -3.50 -7.77
C GLU A 98 -1.54 -4.94 -8.01
N SER A 99 -1.05 -5.21 -9.23
CA SER A 99 -0.54 -6.54 -9.59
C SER A 99 0.67 -6.94 -8.75
N SER A 100 1.65 -6.04 -8.57
CA SER A 100 2.88 -6.33 -7.83
C SER A 100 2.64 -6.57 -6.34
N VAL A 101 1.77 -5.77 -5.69
CA VAL A 101 1.43 -5.95 -4.28
C VAL A 101 0.53 -7.17 -4.10
N THR A 102 -0.40 -7.42 -5.03
CA THR A 102 -1.25 -8.62 -5.01
C THR A 102 -0.41 -9.89 -5.15
N ASP A 103 0.54 -9.92 -6.09
CA ASP A 103 1.43 -11.07 -6.29
C ASP A 103 2.34 -11.29 -5.07
N MET A 104 2.93 -10.22 -4.54
CA MET A 104 3.71 -10.27 -3.29
C MET A 104 2.90 -10.86 -2.14
N LEU A 105 1.67 -10.37 -1.94
CA LEU A 105 0.80 -10.85 -0.86
C LEU A 105 0.34 -12.29 -1.11
N ASN A 106 -0.01 -12.67 -2.34
CA ASN A 106 -0.37 -14.04 -2.69
C ASN A 106 0.78 -15.02 -2.48
N ASN A 107 2.03 -14.61 -2.72
CA ASN A 107 3.21 -15.42 -2.43
C ASN A 107 3.47 -15.57 -0.93
N CYS A 108 3.06 -14.58 -0.12
CA CYS A 108 3.13 -14.64 1.34
C CYS A 108 1.97 -15.43 1.97
N LEU A 109 0.79 -15.42 1.33
CA LEU A 109 -0.37 -16.18 1.74
C LEU A 109 -0.14 -17.67 1.42
N GLY A 110 -0.29 -18.54 2.42
CA GLY A 110 -0.20 -19.98 2.22
C GLY A 110 -1.30 -20.52 1.30
N GLU A 111 -1.12 -21.75 0.80
CA GLU A 111 -2.07 -22.43 -0.08
C GLU A 111 -3.51 -22.34 0.47
N GLY A 112 -4.40 -21.70 -0.30
CA GLY A 112 -5.82 -21.55 0.03
C GLY A 112 -6.28 -20.14 0.41
N ARG A 113 -5.37 -19.19 0.69
CA ARG A 113 -5.73 -17.77 0.87
C ARG A 113 -5.23 -16.95 -0.31
N LYS A 114 -6.08 -16.07 -0.82
CA LYS A 114 -5.74 -15.13 -1.89
C LYS A 114 -6.21 -13.74 -1.53
N VAL A 115 -5.47 -12.74 -1.99
CA VAL A 115 -5.97 -11.37 -2.03
C VAL A 115 -7.22 -11.31 -2.89
N ALA A 116 -8.20 -10.49 -2.51
CA ALA A 116 -9.37 -10.27 -3.34
C ALA A 116 -8.95 -9.70 -4.71
N SER A 117 -9.08 -10.53 -5.76
CA SER A 117 -8.95 -10.11 -7.15
C SER A 117 -10.28 -9.50 -7.60
N PHE A 118 -10.22 -8.33 -8.22
CA PHE A 118 -11.37 -7.66 -8.83
C PHE A 118 -11.20 -7.68 -10.35
#